data_AF-A0A5C8LBW3-F1
#
_entry.id   AF-A0A5C8LBW3-F1
#
_cell.length_a   1.000
_cell.length_b   1.000
_cell.length_c   1.000
_cell.angle_alpha   90.00
_cell.angle_beta   90.00
_cell.angle_gamma   90.00
#
_symmetry.space_group_name_H-M   'P 1'
#
loop_
_entity.id
_entity.type
_entity.pdbx_description
1 polymer ?
#
loop_
_entity_poly.entity_id
_entity_poly.type
_entity_poly.pdbx_seq_one_letter_code
_entity_poly.pdbx_strand_id
1 'polypeptide(L)'
;MKKILLLVAFAITTQFANAQVGITGGYLNVKTDGANEGASGFYAGIYSDLDISESFHFQPSLLYGNAEDTNFLYVPLMFKYYVANTDLNIQLGPQGTVILEDLGDFKNQVGLDLAVGAGFDLFHNVFIEARYAFKLVNEDVAGVGSTNFNTFMVGLGIGL
;
A
#
# COMPACT_ATOMS: atom_id res chain seq x y z
N MET A 1 20.64 -13.18 17.20
CA MET A 1 20.00 -12.22 16.29
C MET A 1 20.04 -12.68 14.83
N LYS A 2 21.21 -12.90 14.20
CA LYS A 2 21.29 -13.36 12.79
C LYS A 2 20.54 -14.67 12.48
N LYS A 3 20.56 -15.65 13.40
CA LYS A 3 19.83 -16.92 13.26
C LYS A 3 18.30 -16.79 13.34
N ILE A 4 17.82 -15.83 14.15
CA ILE A 4 16.39 -15.51 14.25
C ILE A 4 15.95 -14.78 12.98
N LEU A 5 16.77 -13.84 12.48
CA LEU A 5 16.52 -13.16 11.20
C LEU A 5 16.48 -14.16 10.03
N LEU A 6 17.34 -15.18 10.05
CA LEU A 6 17.37 -16.23 9.02
C LEU A 6 16.17 -17.17 9.10
N LEU A 7 15.70 -17.51 10.31
CA LEU A 7 14.47 -18.31 10.52
C LEU A 7 13.21 -17.54 10.12
N VAL A 8 13.16 -16.24 10.42
CA VAL A 8 12.09 -15.35 9.95
C VAL A 8 12.14 -15.24 8.43
N ALA A 9 13.31 -15.02 7.83
CA ALA A 9 13.48 -15.01 6.37
C ALA A 9 13.09 -16.36 5.74
N PHE A 10 13.44 -17.49 6.37
CA PHE A 10 13.11 -18.82 5.85
C PHE A 10 11.61 -19.14 5.95
N ALA A 11 10.96 -18.79 7.06
CA ALA A 11 9.51 -18.90 7.21
C ALA A 11 8.75 -18.02 6.21
N ILE A 12 9.29 -16.82 5.92
CA ILE A 12 8.79 -15.94 4.86
C ILE A 12 8.96 -16.61 3.48
N THR A 13 10.10 -17.25 3.18
CA THR A 13 10.30 -17.94 1.88
C THR A 13 9.39 -19.13 1.63
N THR A 14 8.98 -19.88 2.66
CA THR A 14 8.06 -21.01 2.48
C THR A 14 6.60 -20.56 2.29
N GLN A 15 6.23 -19.41 2.86
CA GLN A 15 4.91 -18.80 2.67
C GLN A 15 4.78 -18.16 1.27
N PHE A 16 5.89 -17.70 0.69
CA PHE A 16 5.92 -17.23 -0.70
C PHE A 16 5.64 -18.32 -1.75
N ALA A 17 5.70 -19.61 -1.40
CA ALA A 17 5.34 -20.68 -2.33
C ALA A 17 3.83 -20.77 -2.63
N ASN A 18 2.99 -20.21 -1.74
CA ASN A 18 1.54 -20.09 -1.95
C ASN A 18 1.11 -18.63 -2.13
N ALA A 19 2.06 -17.72 -2.38
CA ALA A 19 1.74 -16.33 -2.65
C ALA A 19 1.11 -16.18 -4.02
N GLN A 20 -0.06 -15.57 -4.08
CA GLN A 20 -0.61 -15.08 -5.34
C GLN A 20 0.06 -13.75 -5.66
N VAL A 21 0.71 -13.66 -6.81
CA VAL A 21 1.24 -12.38 -7.31
C VAL A 21 0.26 -11.79 -8.31
N GLY A 22 0.22 -10.47 -8.42
CA GLY A 22 -0.67 -9.83 -9.37
C GLY A 22 -0.30 -8.39 -9.67
N ILE A 23 -1.11 -7.78 -10.52
CA ILE A 23 -1.01 -6.36 -10.85
C ILE A 23 -2.25 -5.63 -10.37
N THR A 24 -2.10 -4.38 -9.95
CA THR A 24 -3.20 -3.52 -9.52
C THR A 24 -3.01 -2.12 -10.09
N GLY A 25 -4.11 -1.42 -10.32
CA GLY A 25 -4.08 -0.04 -10.74
C GLY A 25 -5.45 0.61 -10.70
N GLY A 26 -5.45 1.95 -10.74
CA GLY A 26 -6.68 2.70 -10.62
C GLY A 26 -6.46 4.19 -10.46
N TYR A 27 -7.48 4.83 -9.90
CA TYR A 27 -7.50 6.25 -9.62
C TYR A 27 -6.74 6.56 -8.32
N LEU A 28 -6.00 7.66 -8.36
CA LEU A 28 -5.25 8.21 -7.24
C LEU A 28 -5.73 9.65 -6.99
N ASN A 29 -5.96 10.00 -5.73
CA ASN A 29 -6.11 11.38 -5.30
C ASN A 29 -5.20 11.64 -4.09
N VAL A 30 -4.43 12.71 -4.18
CA VAL A 30 -3.51 13.15 -3.12
C VAL A 30 -3.98 14.52 -2.64
N LYS A 31 -4.31 14.62 -1.36
CA LYS A 31 -4.79 15.86 -0.77
C LYS A 31 -3.82 16.33 0.30
N THR A 32 -3.25 17.52 0.12
CA THR A 32 -2.42 18.17 1.13
C THR A 32 -3.29 18.85 2.19
N ASP A 33 -2.82 18.86 3.44
CA ASP A 33 -3.51 19.56 4.52
C ASP A 33 -3.57 21.06 4.24
N GLY A 34 -4.77 21.62 4.25
CA GLY A 34 -5.03 23.03 3.96
C GLY A 34 -5.30 23.35 2.48
N ALA A 35 -5.20 22.39 1.56
CA ALA A 35 -5.60 22.59 0.18
C ALA A 35 -7.12 22.42 -0.03
N ASN A 36 -7.69 23.33 -0.83
CA ASN A 36 -9.11 23.28 -1.21
C ASN A 36 -9.40 22.15 -2.21
N GLU A 37 -8.42 21.81 -3.04
CA GLU A 37 -8.51 20.78 -4.08
C GLU A 37 -7.36 19.77 -3.91
N GLY A 38 -7.61 18.49 -4.21
CA GLY A 38 -6.60 17.44 -4.17
C GLY A 38 -6.11 17.12 -5.59
N ALA A 39 -4.82 16.86 -5.74
CA ALA A 39 -4.20 16.45 -7.00
C ALA A 39 -4.71 15.07 -7.38
N SER A 40 -5.18 14.93 -8.63
CA SER A 40 -5.78 13.69 -9.13
C SER A 40 -4.89 13.04 -10.18
N GLY A 41 -4.96 11.72 -10.28
CA GLY A 41 -4.21 10.97 -11.27
C GLY A 41 -4.45 9.47 -11.16
N PHE A 42 -3.39 8.68 -11.32
CA PHE A 42 -3.48 7.23 -11.37
C PHE A 42 -2.39 6.57 -10.53
N TYR A 43 -2.63 5.30 -10.18
CA TYR A 43 -1.58 4.42 -9.70
C TYR A 43 -1.61 3.09 -10.47
N ALA A 44 -0.46 2.44 -10.52
CA ALA A 44 -0.29 1.09 -11.04
C ALA A 44 0.85 0.40 -10.32
N GLY A 45 0.79 -0.91 -10.15
CA GLY A 45 1.81 -1.62 -9.41
C GLY A 45 1.62 -3.12 -9.38
N ILE A 46 2.49 -3.75 -8.59
CA ILE A 46 2.46 -5.18 -8.33
C ILE A 46 2.10 -5.42 -6.87
N TYR A 47 1.44 -6.54 -6.62
CA TYR A 47 1.16 -6.99 -5.27
C TYR A 47 1.47 -8.48 -5.13
N SER A 48 1.63 -8.89 -3.89
CA SER A 48 1.63 -10.30 -3.49
C SER A 48 0.57 -10.45 -2.42
N ASP A 49 -0.32 -11.42 -2.55
CA ASP A 49 -1.31 -11.80 -1.55
C ASP A 49 -0.87 -13.11 -0.90
N LEU A 50 -0.77 -13.11 0.42
CA LEU A 50 -0.30 -14.22 1.24
C LEU A 50 -1.43 -14.67 2.15
N ASP A 51 -1.89 -15.90 1.95
CA ASP A 51 -2.92 -16.52 2.78
C ASP A 51 -2.31 -16.88 4.14
N ILE A 52 -2.62 -16.12 5.19
CA ILE A 52 -2.21 -16.45 6.57
C ILE A 52 -3.18 -17.47 7.17
N SER A 53 -4.47 -17.31 6.90
CA SER A 53 -5.56 -18.21 7.30
C SER A 53 -6.78 -17.97 6.39
N GLU A 54 -7.83 -18.77 6.53
CA GLU A 54 -9.06 -18.66 5.71
C GLU A 54 -9.72 -17.28 5.73
N SER A 55 -9.55 -16.50 6.80
CA SER A 55 -10.15 -15.15 6.91
C SER A 55 -9.12 -14.02 6.94
N PHE A 56 -7.82 -14.34 7.02
CA PHE A 56 -6.76 -13.33 7.15
C PHE A 56 -5.70 -13.51 6.08
N HIS A 57 -5.48 -12.43 5.34
CA HIS A 57 -4.47 -12.37 4.30
C HIS A 57 -3.52 -11.21 4.57
N PHE A 58 -2.31 -11.30 4.05
CA PHE A 58 -1.34 -10.22 4.09
C PHE A 58 -0.90 -9.88 2.67
N GLN A 59 -1.17 -8.65 2.26
CA GLN A 59 -0.91 -8.14 0.93
C GLN A 59 0.13 -7.02 0.93
N PRO A 60 1.43 -7.34 0.85
CA PRO A 60 2.43 -6.36 0.46
C PRO A 60 2.28 -5.96 -1.01
N SER A 61 2.53 -4.69 -1.32
CA SER A 61 2.51 -4.17 -2.69
C SER A 61 3.56 -3.10 -2.93
N LEU A 62 3.86 -2.88 -4.21
CA LEU A 62 4.73 -1.81 -4.70
C LEU A 62 3.98 -1.07 -5.82
N LEU A 63 3.60 0.17 -5.55
CA LEU A 63 2.74 0.97 -6.43
C LEU A 63 3.48 2.23 -6.87
N TYR A 64 3.51 2.46 -8.18
CA TYR A 64 3.85 3.76 -8.74
C TYR A 64 2.56 4.59 -8.86
N GLY A 65 2.60 5.83 -8.38
CA GLY A 65 1.52 6.79 -8.51
C GLY A 65 1.98 8.04 -9.23
N ASN A 66 1.11 8.62 -10.03
CA ASN A 66 1.27 9.95 -10.59
C ASN A 66 0.00 10.74 -10.28
N ALA A 67 0.16 11.91 -9.66
CA ALA A 67 -0.91 12.87 -9.43
C ALA A 67 -0.42 14.24 -9.88
N GLU A 68 -1.05 14.76 -10.93
CA GLU A 68 -0.58 15.97 -11.64
C GLU A 68 0.91 15.86 -12.01
N ASP A 69 1.73 16.83 -11.59
CA ASP A 69 3.16 16.89 -11.89
C ASP A 69 4.01 16.05 -10.91
N THR A 70 3.39 15.48 -9.87
CA THR A 70 4.10 14.73 -8.82
C THR A 70 4.02 13.23 -9.00
N ASN A 71 5.19 12.59 -8.87
CA ASN A 71 5.33 11.14 -8.91
C ASN A 71 5.59 10.58 -7.52
N PHE A 72 4.99 9.43 -7.23
CA PHE A 72 5.05 8.77 -5.94
C PHE A 72 5.40 7.29 -6.10
N LEU A 73 6.09 6.74 -5.11
CA LEU A 73 6.25 5.32 -4.90
C LEU A 73 5.63 4.94 -3.56
N TYR A 74 4.63 4.08 -3.57
CA TYR A 74 3.98 3.57 -2.38
C TYR A 74 4.40 2.12 -2.13
N VAL A 75 4.63 1.79 -0.86
CA VAL A 75 4.94 0.45 -0.36
C VAL A 75 3.94 0.10 0.75
N PRO A 76 2.69 -0.26 0.42
CA PRO A 76 1.68 -0.69 1.38
C PRO A 76 1.96 -2.11 1.87
N LEU A 77 1.80 -2.33 3.18
CA LEU A 77 1.84 -3.64 3.82
C LEU A 77 0.48 -3.90 4.48
N MET A 78 -0.49 -4.36 3.68
CA MET A 78 -1.90 -4.43 4.12
C MET A 78 -2.25 -5.78 4.74
N PHE A 79 -2.86 -5.78 5.91
CA PHE A 79 -3.59 -6.94 6.42
C PHE A 79 -5.04 -6.86 5.93
N LYS A 80 -5.53 -7.93 5.32
CA LYS A 80 -6.92 -8.08 4.89
C LYS A 80 -7.64 -9.05 5.82
N TYR A 81 -8.84 -8.67 6.24
CA TYR A 81 -9.76 -9.53 6.98
C TYR A 81 -11.05 -9.73 6.18
N TYR A 82 -11.34 -10.97 5.79
CA TYR A 82 -12.56 -11.34 5.08
C TYR A 82 -13.73 -11.45 6.05
N VAL A 83 -14.74 -10.62 5.83
CA VAL A 83 -15.88 -10.50 6.74
C VAL A 83 -16.81 -11.69 6.51
N ALA A 84 -17.05 -12.46 7.57
CA ALA A 84 -17.98 -13.60 7.57
C ALA A 84 -17.72 -14.62 6.43
N ASN A 85 -16.46 -14.80 6.03
CA ASN A 85 -16.05 -15.65 4.90
C ASN A 85 -16.78 -15.31 3.59
N THR A 86 -17.12 -14.03 3.41
CA THR A 86 -17.61 -13.48 2.14
C THR A 86 -16.45 -12.88 1.36
N ASP A 87 -16.68 -12.55 0.08
CA ASP A 87 -15.70 -11.91 -0.78
C ASP A 87 -15.38 -10.44 -0.38
N LEU A 88 -16.05 -9.90 0.64
CA LEU A 88 -15.78 -8.59 1.21
C LEU A 88 -14.63 -8.65 2.22
N ASN A 89 -13.60 -7.83 2.02
CA ASN A 89 -12.49 -7.69 2.94
C ASN A 89 -12.35 -6.25 3.46
N ILE A 90 -11.92 -6.13 4.72
CA ILE A 90 -11.48 -4.87 5.33
C ILE A 90 -9.97 -4.91 5.42
N GLN A 91 -9.32 -3.81 5.10
CA GLN A 91 -7.88 -3.70 5.00
C GLN A 91 -7.33 -2.68 5.99
N LEU A 92 -6.20 -2.99 6.62
CA LEU A 92 -5.47 -2.09 7.51
C LEU A 92 -3.97 -2.39 7.42
N GLY A 93 -3.14 -1.38 7.34
CA GLY A 93 -1.69 -1.59 7.38
C GLY A 93 -0.87 -0.32 7.28
N PRO A 94 0.43 -0.38 7.62
CA PRO A 94 1.33 0.71 7.34
C PRO A 94 1.58 0.82 5.83
N GLN A 95 1.83 2.04 5.37
CA GLN A 95 2.23 2.34 4.00
C GLN A 95 3.45 3.27 4.03
N GLY A 96 4.53 2.84 3.39
CA GLY A 96 5.64 3.73 3.07
C GLY A 96 5.33 4.51 1.81
N THR A 97 5.69 5.79 1.77
CA THR A 97 5.51 6.63 0.59
C THR A 97 6.82 7.35 0.25
N VAL A 98 7.16 7.49 -1.02
CA VAL A 98 8.33 8.25 -1.49
C VAL A 98 7.92 9.19 -2.60
N ILE A 99 8.23 10.48 -2.49
CA ILE A 99 8.02 11.48 -3.56
C ILE A 99 9.24 11.47 -4.51
N LEU A 100 9.02 11.35 -5.82
CA LEU A 100 10.06 11.09 -6.82
C LEU A 100 10.51 12.34 -7.62
N GLU A 101 10.36 13.55 -7.07
CA GLU A 101 10.53 14.79 -7.85
C GLU A 101 11.97 15.31 -7.98
N ASP A 102 12.86 15.09 -7.00
CA ASP A 102 14.24 15.58 -7.09
C ASP A 102 15.22 14.74 -6.24
N LEU A 103 16.05 13.92 -6.89
CA LEU A 103 17.00 12.97 -6.24
C LEU A 103 18.12 13.62 -5.39
N GLY A 104 18.06 14.94 -5.13
CA GLY A 104 19.07 15.69 -4.40
C GLY A 104 19.03 15.51 -2.87
N ASP A 105 17.85 15.34 -2.28
CA ASP A 105 17.66 15.22 -0.82
C ASP A 105 16.60 14.15 -0.46
N PHE A 106 16.98 12.89 -0.61
CA PHE A 106 16.12 11.70 -0.38
C PHE A 106 15.45 11.65 1.01
N LYS A 107 16.06 12.27 2.01
CA LYS A 107 15.54 12.30 3.39
C LYS A 107 14.21 13.04 3.51
N ASN A 108 13.97 14.05 2.67
CA ASN A 108 12.74 14.82 2.75
C ASN A 108 11.56 14.23 1.99
N GLN A 109 11.77 13.09 1.32
CA GLN A 109 10.82 12.53 0.37
C GLN A 109 10.10 11.29 0.86
N VAL A 110 10.52 10.72 1.99
CA VAL A 110 9.91 9.51 2.56
C VAL A 110 8.76 9.90 3.49
N GLY A 111 7.68 9.13 3.48
CA GLY A 111 6.53 9.24 4.37
C GLY A 111 6.18 7.88 4.96
N LEU A 112 5.58 7.89 6.15
CA LEU A 112 4.99 6.71 6.77
C LEU A 112 3.54 7.02 7.13
N ASP A 113 2.67 6.21 6.56
CA ASP A 113 1.22 6.38 6.59
C ASP A 113 0.56 5.14 7.22
N LEU A 114 -0.65 5.32 7.73
CA LEU A 114 -1.58 4.26 8.09
C LEU A 114 -2.67 4.21 7.03
N ALA A 115 -2.69 3.12 6.27
CA ALA A 115 -3.72 2.84 5.29
C ALA A 115 -4.85 2.01 5.90
N VAL A 116 -6.07 2.44 5.64
CA VAL A 116 -7.29 1.65 5.84
C VAL A 116 -7.97 1.47 4.48
N GLY A 117 -8.69 0.38 4.30
CA GLY A 117 -9.39 0.16 3.04
C GLY A 117 -10.47 -0.90 3.14
N ALA A 118 -11.18 -1.07 2.05
CA ALA A 118 -12.09 -2.16 1.83
C ALA A 118 -11.91 -2.69 0.40
N GLY A 119 -12.04 -3.99 0.24
CA GLY A 119 -11.98 -4.66 -1.05
C GLY A 119 -13.15 -5.62 -1.22
N PHE A 120 -13.47 -5.92 -2.47
CA PHE A 120 -14.42 -6.95 -2.85
C PHE A 120 -13.82 -7.81 -3.94
N ASP A 121 -13.70 -9.10 -3.67
CA ASP A 121 -13.20 -10.07 -4.64
C ASP A 121 -14.34 -10.46 -5.58
N LEU A 122 -14.12 -10.30 -6.88
CA LEU A 122 -15.16 -10.47 -7.88
C LEU A 122 -15.20 -11.92 -8.37
N PHE A 123 -14.22 -12.31 -9.18
CA PHE A 123 -14.07 -13.65 -9.74
C PHE A 123 -12.70 -13.78 -10.40
N HIS A 124 -12.20 -15.02 -10.54
CA HIS A 124 -10.93 -15.31 -11.24
C HIS A 124 -9.77 -14.41 -10.79
N ASN A 125 -9.62 -14.23 -9.47
CA ASN A 125 -8.55 -13.44 -8.85
C ASN A 125 -8.60 -11.95 -9.21
N VAL A 126 -9.75 -11.47 -9.71
CA VAL A 126 -10.02 -10.05 -9.94
C VAL A 126 -10.70 -9.49 -8.71
N PHE A 127 -10.24 -8.33 -8.24
CA PHE A 127 -10.85 -7.62 -7.14
C PHE A 127 -10.97 -6.13 -7.43
N ILE A 128 -11.87 -5.47 -6.71
CA ILE A 128 -11.92 -4.01 -6.59
C ILE A 128 -11.56 -3.61 -5.17
N GLU A 129 -10.86 -2.50 -5.02
CA GLU A 129 -10.50 -1.98 -3.70
C GLU A 129 -10.53 -0.46 -3.64
N ALA A 130 -10.80 0.05 -2.45
CA ALA A 130 -10.64 1.45 -2.10
C ALA A 130 -9.80 1.54 -0.83
N ARG A 131 -8.80 2.42 -0.83
CA ARG A 131 -7.91 2.68 0.29
C ARG A 131 -7.81 4.16 0.58
N TYR A 132 -7.74 4.49 1.86
CA TYR A 132 -7.40 5.82 2.35
C TYR A 132 -6.21 5.70 3.29
N ALA A 133 -5.14 6.43 3.01
CA ALA A 133 -3.94 6.47 3.82
C ALA A 133 -3.82 7.82 4.53
N PHE A 134 -3.79 7.75 5.85
CA PHE A 134 -3.53 8.87 6.75
C PHE A 134 -2.04 8.91 7.08
N LYS A 135 -1.37 10.05 6.96
CA LYS A 135 0.02 10.17 7.41
C LYS A 135 0.09 10.02 8.95
N LEU A 136 1.02 9.20 9.46
CA LEU A 136 1.20 9.01 10.90
C LEU A 136 2.30 9.87 11.52
N VAL A 137 3.29 10.31 10.73
CA VAL A 137 4.51 10.93 11.28
C VAL A 137 4.47 12.46 11.19
N ASN A 138 4.38 13.08 12.38
CA ASN A 138 4.82 14.45 12.65
C ASN A 138 6.31 14.43 13.01
N GLU A 139 7.11 15.13 12.22
CA GLU A 139 8.41 15.82 12.44
C GLU A 139 9.54 15.24 13.32
N ASP A 140 9.34 14.32 14.27
CA ASP A 140 10.35 14.01 15.31
C ASP A 140 10.97 12.59 15.26
N VAL A 141 10.69 11.80 14.22
CA VAL A 141 11.35 10.50 14.04
C VAL A 141 12.22 10.51 12.79
N ALA A 142 13.54 10.58 13.01
CA ALA A 142 14.59 10.14 12.09
C ALA A 142 14.86 10.98 10.82
N GLY A 143 14.69 12.31 10.85
CA GLY A 143 15.16 13.19 9.77
C GLY A 143 14.44 12.94 8.44
N VAL A 144 13.15 12.63 8.53
CA VAL A 144 12.22 12.38 7.43
C VAL A 144 11.41 13.67 7.19
N GLY A 145 11.35 14.13 5.94
CA GLY A 145 10.74 15.42 5.58
C GLY A 145 9.25 15.54 5.82
N SER A 146 8.84 16.78 6.08
CA SER A 146 7.49 17.19 6.42
C SER A 146 6.72 17.62 5.17
N THR A 147 5.91 16.73 4.61
CA THR A 147 4.83 17.11 3.69
C THR A 147 3.56 16.38 4.11
N ASN A 148 2.54 17.14 4.51
CA ASN A 148 1.28 16.62 5.04
C ASN A 148 0.33 16.36 3.88
N PHE A 149 0.29 15.11 3.40
CA PHE A 149 -0.69 14.69 2.39
C PHE A 149 -1.36 13.39 2.82
N ASN A 150 -2.65 13.29 2.50
CA ASN A 150 -3.43 12.07 2.59
C ASN A 150 -3.62 11.52 1.19
N THR A 151 -3.68 10.20 1.08
CA THR A 151 -3.83 9.54 -0.22
C THR A 151 -5.11 8.71 -0.24
N PHE A 152 -5.92 8.91 -1.28
CA PHE A 152 -7.07 8.07 -1.59
C PHE A 152 -6.79 7.32 -2.89
N MET A 153 -7.00 6.01 -2.86
CA MET A 153 -6.86 5.12 -4.02
C MET A 153 -8.14 4.33 -4.21
N VAL A 154 -8.58 4.19 -5.46
CA VAL A 154 -9.62 3.23 -5.82
C VAL A 154 -9.23 2.57 -7.13
N GLY A 155 -9.27 1.24 -7.18
CA GLY A 155 -8.77 0.52 -8.34
C GLY A 155 -9.14 -0.95 -8.37
N LEU A 156 -8.62 -1.60 -9.40
CA LEU A 156 -8.84 -3.01 -9.70
C LEU A 156 -7.50 -3.74 -9.66
N GLY A 157 -7.52 -4.97 -9.15
CA GLY A 157 -6.39 -5.88 -9.21
C GLY A 157 -6.75 -7.18 -9.90
N ILE A 158 -5.73 -7.83 -10.47
CA ILE A 158 -5.83 -9.16 -11.05
C ILE A 158 -4.63 -10.00 -10.64
N GLY A 159 -4.91 -11.19 -10.09
CA GLY A 159 -3.90 -12.21 -9.78
C GLY A 159 -3.44 -12.96 -11.03
N LEU A 160 -2.15 -13.31 -11.07
CA LEU A 160 -1.47 -14.04 -12.14
C LEU A 160 -1.24 -15.51 -11.79
#